data_AF-A0A536VAE0-F1
#
_entry.id   AF-A0A536VAE0-F1
#
_cell.length_a   1.000
_cell.length_b   1.000
_cell.length_c   1.000
_cell.angle_alpha   90.00
_cell.angle_beta   90.00
_cell.angle_gamma   90.00
#
_symmetry.space_group_name_H-M   'P 1'
#
loop_
_entity.id
_entity.type
_entity.pdbx_description
1 polymer ?
#
loop_
_entity_poly.entity_id
_entity_poly.type
_entity_poly.pdbx_seq_one_letter_code
_entity_poly.pdbx_strand_id
1 'polypeptide(L)'
;MSLALKLALAPVLVAQAVRTRRRAPLLPEASGPRRGVVGKGAELRLLIVGDSSGAGVGVMTQQLALAGYLTRHLAQSAAMRVAWQLVAKSGITSAQALALVQQERVDTADIAVAVLGVNDVIDQVPSQRAVQHRAALADWLFANTGVRHVVFAPLPPMHQFPLLPQPLRWIMGNDARRHDRAMAQWAATRP
;
A
#
# COMPACT_ATOMS: atom_id res chain seq x y z
N MET A 1 19.96 7.74 -8.02
CA MET A 1 21.12 6.82 -7.98
C MET A 1 21.25 6.20 -9.35
N SER A 2 22.44 6.23 -9.96
CA SER A 2 22.60 5.73 -11.32
C SER A 2 22.42 4.21 -11.35
N LEU A 3 21.82 3.70 -12.44
CA LEU A 3 21.71 2.28 -12.72
C LEU A 3 23.08 1.58 -12.60
N ALA A 4 24.16 2.27 -13.00
CA ALA A 4 25.53 1.79 -12.92
C ALA A 4 25.95 1.39 -11.49
N LEU A 5 25.58 2.16 -10.45
CA LEU A 5 25.91 1.80 -9.06
C LEU A 5 25.15 0.55 -8.60
N LYS A 6 23.89 0.39 -9.01
CA LYS A 6 23.13 -0.84 -8.72
C LYS A 6 23.74 -2.06 -9.40
N LEU A 7 24.17 -1.91 -10.65
CA LEU A 7 24.82 -2.98 -11.41
C LEU A 7 26.17 -3.37 -10.78
N ALA A 8 26.99 -2.39 -10.42
CA ALA A 8 28.27 -2.63 -9.76
C ALA A 8 28.10 -3.35 -8.40
N LEU A 9 27.05 -3.01 -7.65
CA LEU A 9 26.75 -3.63 -6.35
C LEU A 9 25.87 -4.88 -6.45
N ALA A 10 25.41 -5.28 -7.63
CA ALA A 10 24.38 -6.30 -7.80
C ALA A 10 24.66 -7.62 -7.06
N PRO A 11 25.89 -8.19 -7.07
CA PRO A 11 26.17 -9.42 -6.33
C PRO A 11 25.92 -9.27 -4.83
N VAL A 12 26.35 -8.15 -4.25
CA VAL A 12 26.17 -7.84 -2.82
C VAL A 12 24.69 -7.62 -2.52
N LEU A 13 23.99 -6.86 -3.36
CA LEU A 13 22.57 -6.57 -3.17
C LEU A 13 21.70 -7.83 -3.24
N VAL A 14 21.98 -8.72 -4.19
CA VAL A 14 21.27 -10.00 -4.33
C VAL A 14 21.55 -10.88 -3.11
N ALA A 15 22.81 -11.02 -2.69
CA ALA A 15 23.16 -11.79 -1.50
C ALA A 15 22.45 -11.25 -0.23
N GLN A 16 22.41 -9.92 -0.08
CA GLN A 16 21.71 -9.26 1.02
C GLN A 16 20.20 -9.46 0.96
N ALA A 17 19.58 -9.31 -0.21
CA ALA A 17 18.14 -9.50 -0.38
C ALA A 17 17.73 -10.95 -0.06
N VAL A 18 18.48 -11.93 -0.54
CA VAL A 18 18.25 -13.36 -0.22
C VAL A 18 18.42 -13.63 1.27
N ARG A 19 19.50 -13.12 1.88
CA ARG A 19 19.75 -13.31 3.32
C ARG A 19 18.67 -12.65 4.18
N THR A 20 18.25 -11.43 3.86
CA THR A 20 17.14 -10.74 4.54
C THR A 20 15.85 -11.53 4.38
N ARG A 21 15.50 -11.99 3.17
CA ARG A 21 14.28 -12.78 2.94
C ARG A 21 14.28 -14.09 3.75
N ARG A 22 15.43 -14.76 3.87
CA ARG A 22 15.58 -15.98 4.68
C ARG A 22 15.45 -15.73 6.19
N ARG A 23 15.78 -14.53 6.66
CA ARG A 23 15.71 -14.15 8.09
C ARG A 23 14.40 -13.47 8.47
N ALA A 24 13.66 -12.94 7.50
CA ALA A 24 12.40 -12.28 7.75
C ALA A 24 11.40 -13.31 8.31
N PRO A 25 10.76 -13.03 9.47
CA PRO A 25 9.72 -13.91 9.98
C PRO A 25 8.55 -13.93 8.99
N LEU A 26 8.04 -15.13 8.71
CA LEU A 26 6.79 -15.26 7.97
C LEU A 26 5.65 -14.92 8.92
N LEU A 27 5.06 -13.74 8.74
CA LEU A 27 3.96 -13.27 9.56
C LEU A 27 2.65 -13.41 8.78
N PRO A 28 1.57 -13.90 9.42
CA PRO A 28 0.27 -13.98 8.78
C PRO A 28 -0.34 -12.59 8.58
N GLU A 29 -1.30 -12.51 7.66
CA GLU A 29 -2.20 -11.36 7.57
C GLU A 29 -3.09 -11.29 8.82
N ALA A 30 -3.55 -10.09 9.15
CA ALA A 30 -4.38 -9.89 10.33
C ALA A 30 -5.73 -10.58 10.17
N SER A 31 -6.13 -11.32 11.20
CA SER A 31 -7.41 -12.05 11.23
C SER A 31 -8.62 -11.12 11.43
N GLY A 32 -9.82 -11.64 11.19
CA GLY A 32 -11.07 -10.92 11.46
C GLY A 32 -11.72 -10.30 10.22
N PRO A 33 -12.78 -9.49 10.41
CA PRO A 33 -13.58 -8.98 9.31
C PRO A 33 -12.79 -8.07 8.38
N ARG A 34 -13.00 -8.22 7.07
CA ARG A 34 -12.50 -7.30 6.03
C ARG A 34 -13.55 -6.31 5.55
N ARG A 35 -14.69 -6.26 6.22
CA ARG A 35 -15.75 -5.29 6.01
C ARG A 35 -16.47 -5.05 7.32
N GLY A 36 -17.09 -3.89 7.45
CA GLY A 36 -17.89 -3.59 8.63
C GLY A 36 -18.35 -2.15 8.68
N VAL A 37 -18.94 -1.78 9.80
CA VAL A 37 -19.38 -0.41 10.05
C VAL A 37 -18.98 0.00 11.46
N VAL A 38 -18.48 1.22 11.63
CA VAL A 38 -18.13 1.80 12.93
C VAL A 38 -18.65 3.24 13.04
N GLY A 39 -18.90 3.71 14.25
CA GLY A 39 -19.38 5.07 14.49
C GLY A 39 -20.88 5.26 14.25
N LYS A 40 -21.29 6.53 14.29
CA LYS A 40 -22.68 7.01 14.19
C LYS A 40 -22.67 8.36 13.47
N GLY A 41 -23.81 8.77 12.90
CA GLY A 41 -23.93 10.03 12.16
C GLY A 41 -24.08 9.81 10.66
N ALA A 42 -23.67 10.80 9.87
CA ALA A 42 -23.68 10.73 8.41
C ALA A 42 -22.81 9.57 7.91
N GLU A 43 -23.25 8.89 6.85
CA GLU A 43 -22.54 7.74 6.32
C GLU A 43 -21.36 8.15 5.44
N LEU A 44 -20.20 7.52 5.68
CA LEU A 44 -19.03 7.55 4.82
C LEU A 44 -18.70 6.12 4.41
N ARG A 45 -18.67 5.85 3.11
CA ARG A 45 -18.24 4.56 2.57
C ARG A 45 -16.77 4.62 2.20
N LEU A 46 -15.94 3.84 2.87
CA LEU A 46 -14.49 3.83 2.73
C LEU A 46 -14.01 2.50 2.14
N LEU A 47 -13.35 2.56 0.99
CA LEU A 47 -12.62 1.43 0.44
C LEU A 47 -11.14 1.52 0.83
N ILE A 48 -10.55 0.42 1.25
CA ILE A 48 -9.12 0.33 1.54
C ILE A 48 -8.52 -0.73 0.61
N VAL A 49 -7.57 -0.32 -0.23
CA VAL A 49 -6.83 -1.23 -1.12
C VAL A 49 -5.41 -1.33 -0.62
N GLY A 50 -4.83 -2.53 -0.51
CA GLY A 50 -3.48 -2.63 0.05
C GLY A 50 -2.67 -3.88 -0.26
N ASP A 51 -1.39 -3.79 0.04
CA ASP A 51 -0.46 -4.91 0.03
C ASP A 51 -0.38 -5.57 1.42
N SER A 52 0.78 -6.08 1.82
CA SER A 52 1.03 -6.61 3.16
C SER A 52 0.73 -5.61 4.28
N SER A 53 1.03 -4.33 4.08
CA SER A 53 0.83 -3.30 5.10
C SER A 53 -0.65 -3.00 5.29
N GLY A 54 -1.43 -2.94 4.20
CA GLY A 54 -2.88 -2.80 4.26
C GLY A 54 -3.58 -4.05 4.82
N ALA A 55 -3.09 -5.24 4.48
CA ALA A 55 -3.61 -6.51 5.00
C ALA A 55 -3.36 -6.74 6.50
N GLY A 56 -2.51 -5.90 7.14
CA GLY A 56 -2.19 -5.99 8.55
C GLY A 56 -1.19 -7.09 8.88
N VAL A 57 -0.23 -7.38 7.99
CA VAL A 57 0.79 -8.39 8.28
C VAL A 57 1.57 -8.03 9.55
N GLY A 58 1.61 -8.96 10.50
CA GLY A 58 2.32 -8.79 11.77
C GLY A 58 1.48 -8.22 12.92
N VAL A 59 0.21 -7.88 12.71
CA VAL A 59 -0.74 -7.61 13.80
C VAL A 59 -1.80 -8.70 13.89
N MET A 60 -2.38 -8.90 15.08
CA MET A 60 -3.25 -10.05 15.34
C MET A 60 -4.60 -9.98 14.61
N THR A 61 -5.23 -8.80 14.57
CA THR A 61 -6.59 -8.61 14.03
C THR A 61 -6.71 -7.34 13.21
N GLN A 62 -7.67 -7.31 12.28
CA GLN A 62 -7.94 -6.14 11.45
C GLN A 62 -8.32 -4.91 12.29
N GLN A 63 -8.82 -5.10 13.52
CA GLN A 63 -9.05 -4.03 14.47
C GLN A 63 -7.76 -3.31 14.88
N LEU A 64 -6.63 -4.04 14.96
CA LEU A 64 -5.31 -3.50 15.28
C LEU A 64 -4.50 -3.16 14.02
N ALA A 65 -5.01 -3.47 12.84
CA ALA A 65 -4.41 -3.10 11.56
C ALA A 65 -4.83 -1.68 11.13
N LEU A 66 -4.27 -1.23 10.01
CA LEU A 66 -4.60 0.06 9.40
C LEU A 66 -6.12 0.24 9.25
N ALA A 67 -6.83 -0.77 8.75
CA ALA A 67 -8.26 -0.70 8.51
C ALA A 67 -9.05 -0.37 9.79
N GLY A 68 -8.78 -1.08 10.88
CA GLY A 68 -9.44 -0.84 12.16
C GLY A 68 -9.08 0.51 12.78
N TYR A 69 -7.79 0.88 12.77
CA TYR A 69 -7.36 2.17 13.33
C TYR A 69 -7.92 3.34 12.54
N LEU A 70 -7.80 3.32 11.21
CA LEU A 70 -8.27 4.39 10.33
C LEU A 70 -9.78 4.60 10.46
N THR A 71 -10.57 3.54 10.38
CA THR A 71 -12.04 3.63 10.40
C THR A 71 -12.56 4.14 11.74
N ARG A 72 -12.00 3.68 12.87
CA ARG A 72 -12.36 4.21 14.20
C ARG A 72 -11.93 5.66 14.37
N HIS A 73 -10.73 6.02 13.92
CA HIS A 73 -10.25 7.39 14.02
C HIS A 73 -11.12 8.35 13.19
N LEU A 74 -11.48 7.98 11.96
CA LEU A 74 -12.40 8.75 11.13
C LEU A 74 -13.80 8.87 11.76
N ALA A 75 -14.35 7.77 12.26
CA ALA A 75 -15.64 7.77 12.92
C ALA A 75 -15.69 8.71 14.14
N GLN A 76 -14.60 8.76 14.92
CA GLN A 76 -14.50 9.62 16.10
C GLN A 76 -14.23 11.08 15.74
N SER A 77 -13.23 11.33 14.89
CA SER A 77 -12.79 12.69 14.56
C SER A 77 -13.80 13.47 13.71
N ALA A 78 -14.53 12.78 12.84
CA ALA A 78 -15.54 13.40 11.96
C ALA A 78 -16.97 13.20 12.44
N ALA A 79 -17.19 12.49 13.56
CA ALA A 79 -18.53 12.11 14.05
C ALA A 79 -19.41 11.45 12.96
N MET A 80 -18.82 10.51 12.22
CA MET A 80 -19.46 9.83 11.09
C MET A 80 -19.67 8.33 11.34
N ARG A 81 -20.64 7.77 10.64
CA ARG A 81 -20.81 6.32 10.49
C ARG A 81 -19.96 5.86 9.30
N VAL A 82 -18.87 5.16 9.55
CA VAL A 82 -17.94 4.70 8.52
C VAL A 82 -18.23 3.25 8.17
N ALA A 83 -18.86 3.04 7.01
CA ALA A 83 -18.97 1.73 6.38
C ALA A 83 -17.70 1.47 5.57
N TRP A 84 -17.05 0.32 5.74
CA TRP A 84 -15.75 0.09 5.14
C TRP A 84 -15.58 -1.31 4.57
N GLN A 85 -14.73 -1.40 3.56
CA GLN A 85 -14.25 -2.65 2.96
C GLN A 85 -12.74 -2.59 2.78
N LEU A 86 -12.07 -3.71 3.05
CA LEU A 86 -10.65 -3.93 2.83
C LEU A 86 -10.45 -4.96 1.73
N VAL A 87 -9.78 -4.55 0.66
CA VAL A 87 -9.32 -5.39 -0.46
C VAL A 87 -7.80 -5.35 -0.46
N ALA A 88 -7.18 -6.28 0.25
CA ALA A 88 -5.73 -6.30 0.42
C ALA A 88 -5.18 -7.72 0.49
N LYS A 89 -3.98 -7.90 -0.04
CA LYS A 89 -3.28 -9.19 -0.04
C LYS A 89 -1.78 -8.98 0.11
N SER A 90 -1.18 -9.78 0.97
CA SER A 90 0.26 -9.75 1.22
C SER A 90 1.06 -10.12 -0.03
N GLY A 91 2.18 -9.42 -0.23
CA GLY A 91 3.13 -9.70 -1.31
C GLY A 91 2.71 -9.20 -2.70
N ILE A 92 1.57 -8.52 -2.85
CA ILE A 92 1.14 -8.00 -4.15
C ILE A 92 1.81 -6.66 -4.48
N THR A 93 2.10 -6.45 -5.76
CA THR A 93 2.49 -5.16 -6.34
C THR A 93 1.27 -4.28 -6.64
N SER A 94 1.49 -3.01 -6.98
CA SER A 94 0.42 -2.09 -7.40
C SER A 94 -0.38 -2.60 -8.61
N ALA A 95 0.28 -3.28 -9.55
CA ALA A 95 -0.39 -3.87 -10.72
C ALA A 95 -1.31 -5.04 -10.33
N GLN A 96 -0.82 -5.89 -9.43
CA GLN A 96 -1.59 -7.03 -8.91
C GLN A 96 -2.72 -6.58 -7.99
N ALA A 97 -2.59 -5.44 -7.30
CA ALA A 97 -3.67 -4.86 -6.53
C ALA A 97 -4.86 -4.44 -7.41
N LEU A 98 -4.62 -3.88 -8.60
CA LEU A 98 -5.69 -3.64 -9.58
C LEU A 98 -6.37 -4.96 -9.99
N ALA A 99 -5.58 -5.98 -10.33
CA ALA A 99 -6.14 -7.29 -10.69
C ALA A 99 -6.97 -7.90 -9.54
N LEU A 100 -6.53 -7.75 -8.29
CA LEU A 100 -7.26 -8.20 -7.11
C LEU A 100 -8.61 -7.48 -6.99
N VAL A 101 -8.60 -6.16 -7.07
CA VAL A 101 -9.81 -5.32 -7.00
C VAL A 101 -10.80 -5.67 -8.12
N GLN A 102 -10.32 -6.00 -9.31
CA GLN A 102 -11.15 -6.43 -10.44
C GLN A 102 -11.77 -7.83 -10.26
N GLN A 103 -11.14 -8.69 -9.47
CA GLN A 103 -11.60 -10.06 -9.22
C GLN A 103 -12.52 -10.16 -7.99
N GLU A 104 -12.43 -9.19 -7.08
CA GLU A 104 -13.27 -9.15 -5.88
C GLU A 104 -14.57 -8.37 -6.11
N ARG A 105 -15.59 -8.69 -5.32
CA ARG A 105 -16.80 -7.87 -5.25
C ARG A 105 -16.50 -6.62 -4.43
N VAL A 106 -16.26 -5.51 -5.11
CA VAL A 106 -16.02 -4.21 -4.49
C VAL A 106 -17.34 -3.47 -4.35
N ASP A 107 -17.68 -3.09 -3.11
CA ASP A 107 -18.86 -2.30 -2.82
C ASP A 107 -18.65 -0.84 -3.26
N THR A 108 -19.74 -0.10 -3.44
CA THR A 108 -19.66 1.33 -3.74
C THR A 108 -19.01 2.09 -2.57
N ALA A 109 -18.12 3.02 -2.87
CA ALA A 109 -17.42 3.82 -1.87
C ALA A 109 -17.36 5.30 -2.26
N ASP A 110 -17.25 6.19 -1.27
CA ASP A 110 -17.11 7.62 -1.49
C ASP A 110 -15.63 8.01 -1.64
N ILE A 111 -14.77 7.34 -0.87
CA ILE A 111 -13.32 7.56 -0.82
C ILE A 111 -12.62 6.20 -0.83
N ALA A 112 -11.50 6.12 -1.54
CA ALA A 112 -10.58 4.99 -1.45
C ALA A 112 -9.24 5.41 -0.84
N VAL A 113 -8.65 4.54 -0.03
CA VAL A 113 -7.29 4.68 0.51
C VAL A 113 -6.45 3.52 0.00
N ALA A 114 -5.41 3.81 -0.76
CA ALA A 114 -4.51 2.83 -1.34
C ALA A 114 -3.16 2.82 -0.60
N VAL A 115 -2.82 1.68 0.00
CA VAL A 115 -1.57 1.45 0.74
C VAL A 115 -0.76 0.40 0.00
N LEU A 116 -0.02 0.87 -1.01
CA LEU A 116 0.63 0.03 -2.01
C LEU A 116 2.02 0.58 -2.37
N GLY A 117 3.01 -0.29 -2.43
CA GLY A 117 4.25 0.04 -3.12
C GLY A 117 5.51 -0.63 -2.62
N VAL A 118 5.44 -1.27 -1.45
CA VAL A 118 6.60 -1.95 -0.89
C VAL A 118 7.09 -3.02 -1.86
N ASN A 119 6.18 -3.81 -2.43
CA ASN A 119 6.53 -4.85 -3.39
C ASN A 119 6.99 -4.27 -4.74
N ASP A 120 6.48 -3.11 -5.18
CA ASP A 120 7.01 -2.43 -6.36
C ASP A 120 8.49 -2.04 -6.17
N VAL A 121 8.89 -1.62 -4.96
CA VAL A 121 10.30 -1.33 -4.63
C VAL A 121 11.13 -2.60 -4.53
N ILE A 122 10.61 -3.64 -3.87
CA ILE A 122 11.30 -4.94 -3.75
C ILE A 122 11.56 -5.55 -5.14
N ASP A 123 10.56 -5.52 -6.01
CA ASP A 123 10.62 -6.08 -7.36
C ASP A 123 11.29 -5.12 -8.37
N GLN A 124 11.80 -3.99 -7.89
CA GLN A 124 12.53 -2.98 -8.67
C GLN A 124 11.71 -2.45 -9.87
N VAL A 125 10.40 -2.35 -9.71
CA VAL A 125 9.50 -1.73 -10.70
C VAL A 125 9.89 -0.26 -10.87
N PRO A 126 10.11 0.24 -12.10
CA PRO A 126 10.41 1.65 -12.33
C PRO A 126 9.32 2.56 -11.76
N SER A 127 9.70 3.66 -11.10
CA SER A 127 8.74 4.53 -10.39
C SER A 127 7.63 5.06 -11.29
N GLN A 128 7.94 5.42 -12.53
CA GLN A 128 6.95 5.87 -13.51
C GLN A 128 5.95 4.76 -13.87
N ARG A 129 6.43 3.52 -14.03
CA ARG A 129 5.55 2.37 -14.28
C ARG A 129 4.68 2.04 -13.08
N ALA A 130 5.24 2.12 -11.87
CA ALA A 130 4.47 1.93 -10.65
C ALA A 130 3.40 3.03 -10.47
N VAL A 131 3.69 4.27 -10.88
CA VAL A 131 2.69 5.36 -10.94
C VAL A 131 1.60 5.04 -11.96
N GLN A 132 1.94 4.54 -13.16
CA GLN A 132 0.94 4.13 -14.15
C GLN A 132 0.01 3.03 -13.61
N HIS A 133 0.54 2.04 -12.88
CA HIS A 133 -0.28 1.00 -12.25
C HIS A 133 -1.24 1.58 -11.19
N ARG A 134 -0.76 2.52 -10.36
CA ARG A 134 -1.60 3.20 -9.36
C ARG A 134 -2.63 4.14 -9.99
N ALA A 135 -2.28 4.81 -11.09
CA ALA A 135 -3.19 5.62 -11.87
C ALA A 135 -4.31 4.76 -12.47
N ALA A 136 -3.96 3.62 -13.08
CA ALA A 136 -4.94 2.68 -13.60
C ALA A 136 -5.86 2.12 -12.49
N LEU A 137 -5.33 1.89 -11.28
CA LEU A 137 -6.15 1.56 -10.11
C LEU A 137 -7.14 2.69 -9.79
N ALA A 138 -6.69 3.94 -9.69
CA ALA A 138 -7.56 5.07 -9.42
C ALA A 138 -8.65 5.24 -10.50
N ASP A 139 -8.26 5.21 -11.77
CA ASP A 139 -9.17 5.34 -12.91
C ASP A 139 -10.23 4.21 -12.89
N TRP A 140 -9.83 2.97 -12.56
CA TRP A 140 -10.78 1.87 -12.40
C TRP A 140 -11.74 2.09 -11.23
N LEU A 141 -11.24 2.55 -10.08
CA LEU A 141 -12.09 2.84 -8.91
C LEU A 141 -13.12 3.92 -9.22
N PHE A 142 -12.70 5.03 -9.86
CA PHE A 142 -13.61 6.09 -10.28
C PHE A 142 -14.72 5.57 -11.20
N ALA A 143 -14.37 4.71 -12.16
CA ALA A 143 -15.32 4.18 -13.13
C ALA A 143 -16.28 3.12 -12.57
N ASN A 144 -15.89 2.38 -11.52
CA ASN A 144 -16.60 1.16 -11.12
C ASN A 144 -17.18 1.17 -9.69
N THR A 145 -16.75 2.08 -8.82
CA THR A 145 -17.14 2.04 -7.40
C THR A 145 -17.83 3.31 -6.90
N GLY A 146 -17.92 4.36 -7.73
CA GLY A 146 -18.48 5.66 -7.33
C GLY A 146 -17.56 6.49 -6.43
N VAL A 147 -16.32 6.04 -6.22
CA VAL A 147 -15.30 6.80 -5.50
C VAL A 147 -15.09 8.15 -6.17
N ARG A 148 -14.95 9.21 -5.36
CA ARG A 148 -14.63 10.56 -5.85
C ARG A 148 -13.20 10.99 -5.54
N HIS A 149 -12.59 10.37 -4.53
CA HIS A 149 -11.21 10.65 -4.14
C HIS A 149 -10.45 9.36 -3.83
N VAL A 150 -9.23 9.25 -4.37
CA VAL A 150 -8.29 8.17 -4.04
C VAL A 150 -7.08 8.76 -3.34
N VAL A 151 -6.85 8.37 -2.10
CA VAL A 151 -5.70 8.77 -1.29
C VAL A 151 -4.64 7.68 -1.37
N PHE A 152 -3.42 8.04 -1.77
CA PHE A 152 -2.30 7.11 -1.76
C PHE A 152 -1.42 7.35 -0.54
N ALA A 153 -1.28 6.33 0.31
CA ALA A 153 -0.35 6.37 1.41
C ALA A 153 1.10 6.35 0.88
N PRO A 154 2.02 7.15 1.44
CA PRO A 154 3.43 7.09 1.08
C PRO A 154 4.01 5.73 1.47
N LEU A 155 5.10 5.34 0.81
CA LEU A 155 5.85 4.16 1.21
C LEU A 155 6.41 4.33 2.63
N PRO A 156 6.53 3.23 3.40
CA PRO A 156 7.17 3.29 4.71
C PRO A 156 8.64 3.73 4.57
N PRO A 157 9.24 4.30 5.62
CA PRO A 157 10.63 4.76 5.60
C PRO A 157 11.59 3.56 5.57
N MET A 158 11.75 2.90 4.42
CA MET A 158 12.54 1.66 4.29
C MET A 158 14.01 1.83 4.69
N HIS A 159 14.54 3.05 4.64
CA HIS A 159 15.88 3.38 5.12
C HIS A 159 16.05 3.21 6.65
N GLN A 160 14.95 3.03 7.39
CA GLN A 160 14.93 2.82 8.83
C GLN A 160 14.66 1.35 9.20
N PHE A 161 14.43 0.47 8.23
CA PHE A 161 14.08 -0.93 8.51
C PHE A 161 15.26 -1.70 9.11
N PRO A 162 15.16 -2.20 10.36
CA PRO A 162 16.29 -2.83 11.05
C PRO A 162 16.83 -4.08 10.35
N LEU A 163 15.95 -4.84 9.68
CA LEU A 163 16.30 -6.11 9.03
C LEU A 163 17.12 -5.94 7.74
N LEU A 164 17.07 -4.76 7.10
CA LEU A 164 17.80 -4.53 5.85
C LEU A 164 19.27 -4.18 6.16
N PRO A 165 20.29 -4.88 5.63
CA PRO A 165 21.69 -4.48 5.79
C PRO A 165 22.06 -3.31 4.85
N GLN A 166 23.21 -2.66 5.08
CA GLN A 166 23.80 -1.74 4.10
C GLN A 166 24.65 -2.51 3.09
N PRO A 167 24.64 -2.16 1.79
CA PRO A 167 24.00 -0.99 1.17
C PRO A 167 22.52 -1.17 0.77
N LEU A 168 21.92 -2.36 0.90
CA LEU A 168 20.54 -2.62 0.48
C LEU A 168 19.51 -1.64 1.11
N ARG A 169 19.63 -1.38 2.41
CA ARG A 169 18.75 -0.46 3.17
C ARG A 169 18.75 0.95 2.56
N TRP A 170 19.92 1.47 2.24
CA TRP A 170 20.06 2.80 1.64
C TRP A 170 19.44 2.84 0.23
N ILE A 171 19.68 1.80 -0.58
CA ILE A 171 19.12 1.70 -1.94
C ILE A 171 17.60 1.64 -1.91
N MET A 172 17.02 0.75 -1.10
CA MET A 172 15.57 0.61 -0.98
C MET A 172 14.93 1.90 -0.45
N GLY A 173 15.58 2.58 0.51
CA GLY A 173 15.13 3.88 1.00
C GLY A 173 15.12 4.98 -0.07
N ASN A 174 16.14 5.01 -0.93
CA ASN A 174 16.18 5.93 -2.07
C ASN A 174 15.13 5.60 -3.15
N ASP A 175 14.88 4.32 -3.38
CA ASP A 175 13.84 3.84 -4.28
C ASP A 175 12.46 4.24 -3.76
N ALA A 176 12.14 3.97 -2.49
CA ALA A 176 10.89 4.41 -1.86
C ALA A 176 10.65 5.92 -2.02
N ARG A 177 11.63 6.75 -1.65
CA ARG A 177 11.55 8.21 -1.84
C ARG A 177 11.37 8.66 -3.30
N ARG A 178 11.86 7.89 -4.27
CA ARG A 178 11.65 8.19 -5.70
C ARG A 178 10.24 7.84 -6.12
N HIS A 179 9.69 6.71 -5.63
CA HIS A 179 8.30 6.34 -5.86
C HIS A 179 7.36 7.38 -5.24
N ASP A 180 7.58 7.80 -4.00
CA ASP A 180 6.77 8.82 -3.33
C ASP A 180 6.78 10.14 -4.10
N ARG A 181 7.96 10.61 -4.55
CA ARG A 181 8.07 11.84 -5.35
C ARG A 181 7.34 11.73 -6.69
N ALA A 182 7.49 10.62 -7.40
CA ALA A 182 6.80 10.40 -8.66
C ALA A 182 5.27 10.35 -8.46
N MET A 183 4.83 9.72 -7.36
CA MET A 183 3.41 9.64 -7.02
C MET A 183 2.83 11.00 -6.66
N ALA A 184 3.54 11.80 -5.86
CA ALA A 184 3.13 13.15 -5.50
C ALA A 184 3.07 14.08 -6.75
N GLN A 185 4.06 13.96 -7.65
CA GLN A 185 4.05 14.71 -8.92
C GLN A 185 2.84 14.35 -9.77
N TRP A 186 2.51 13.07 -9.91
CA TRP A 186 1.32 12.64 -10.63
C TRP A 186 0.03 13.11 -9.95
N ALA A 187 -0.07 12.97 -8.63
CA ALA A 187 -1.26 13.38 -7.87
C ALA A 187 -1.53 14.89 -8.01
N ALA A 188 -0.48 15.72 -8.06
CA ALA A 188 -0.61 17.16 -8.29
C ALA A 188 -1.14 17.54 -9.69
N THR A 189 -1.16 16.60 -10.64
CA THR A 189 -1.76 16.81 -11.98
C THR A 189 -3.24 16.39 -12.05
N ARG A 190 -3.78 15.81 -10.98
CA ARG A 190 -5.16 15.33 -10.91
C ARG A 190 -5.99 16.25 -10.01
N PRO A 191 -7.23 16.59 -10.42
CA PRO A 191 -8.13 17.42 -9.64
C PRO A 191 -8.60 16.73 -8.36
#